data_AF-A0A958I2X7-F1
#
_entry.id   AF-A0A958I2X7-F1
#
_cell.length_a   1.000
_cell.length_b   1.000
_cell.length_c   1.000
_cell.angle_alpha   90.00
_cell.angle_beta   90.00
_cell.angle_gamma   90.00
#
_symmetry.space_group_name_H-M   'P 1'
#
loop_
_entity.id
_entity.type
_entity.pdbx_description
1 polymer ?
#
loop_
_entity_poly.entity_id
_entity_poly.type
_entity_poly.pdbx_seq_one_letter_code
_entity_poly.pdbx_strand_id
1 'polypeptide(L)' 'MPTFATADLCDAHEFADYLHIAEPIFLIYGGKTAFFGEIVTVRVFEDNVLVKQQLASPGNGRVLV' A
#
# COMPACT_ATOMS: atom_id res chain seq x y z
N MET A 1 12.46 2.18 11.35
CA MET A 1 11.11 2.79 11.38
C MET A 1 10.23 1.86 12.20
N PRO A 2 9.30 2.38 13.02
CA PRO A 2 8.43 1.52 13.80
C PRO A 2 7.57 0.71 12.82
N THR A 3 7.64 -0.61 12.94
CA THR A 3 6.73 -1.53 12.28
C THR A 3 5.59 -1.78 13.26
N PHE A 4 4.34 -1.61 12.80
CA PHE A 4 3.15 -2.01 13.53
C PHE A 4 2.55 -3.26 12.87
N ALA A 5 1.82 -4.09 13.61
CA ALA A 5 1.04 -5.16 13.01
C ALA A 5 -0.27 -4.56 12.45
N THR A 6 -0.73 -5.05 11.30
CA THR A 6 -2.05 -4.64 10.79
C THR A 6 -3.18 -5.07 11.73
N ALA A 7 -2.97 -6.13 12.53
CA ALA A 7 -3.86 -6.53 13.61
C ALA A 7 -4.02 -5.42 14.66
N ASP A 8 -2.92 -4.76 15.08
CA ASP A 8 -2.96 -3.66 16.03
C ASP A 8 -3.81 -2.48 15.50
N LEU A 9 -3.76 -2.21 14.19
CA LEU A 9 -4.62 -1.20 13.56
C LEU A 9 -6.09 -1.62 13.56
N CYS A 10 -6.38 -2.90 13.31
CA CYS A 10 -7.74 -3.42 13.36
C CYS A 10 -8.34 -3.26 14.76
N ASP A 11 -7.60 -3.63 15.80
CA ASP A 11 -8.04 -3.52 17.18
C ASP A 11 -8.26 -2.04 17.57
N ALA A 12 -7.36 -1.14 17.16
CA ALA A 12 -7.47 0.29 17.46
C ALA A 12 -8.60 1.02 16.70
N HIS A 13 -9.07 0.45 15.58
CA HIS A 13 -10.05 1.06 14.68
C HIS A 13 -11.25 0.15 14.40
N GLU A 14 -11.57 -0.77 15.30
CA GLU A 14 -12.61 -1.80 15.12
C GLU A 14 -13.97 -1.23 14.71
N PHE A 15 -14.31 -0.02 15.18
CA PHE A 15 -15.58 0.67 14.90
C PHE A 15 -15.45 1.83 13.91
N ALA A 16 -14.34 1.92 13.17
CA ALA A 16 -14.11 2.97 12.20
C ALA A 16 -14.67 2.61 10.82
N ASP A 17 -15.54 3.44 10.28
CA ASP A 17 -16.09 3.25 8.93
C ASP A 17 -15.04 3.40 7.80
N TYR A 18 -13.87 3.95 8.11
CA TYR A 18 -12.78 4.19 7.16
C TYR A 18 -11.74 3.07 7.11
N LEU A 19 -11.81 2.07 7.99
CA LEU A 19 -10.90 0.93 7.96
C LEU A 19 -11.41 -0.10 6.95
N HIS A 20 -10.57 -0.46 5.99
CA HIS A 20 -10.88 -1.47 4.98
C HIS A 20 -9.80 -2.54 4.93
N ILE A 21 -10.23 -3.80 4.81
CA ILE A 21 -9.34 -4.96 4.68
C ILE A 21 -9.34 -5.38 3.22
N ALA A 22 -8.16 -5.38 2.59
CA ALA A 22 -8.00 -5.90 1.24
C ALA A 22 -8.16 -7.43 1.22
N GLU A 23 -8.68 -7.96 0.12
CA GLU A 23 -8.77 -9.41 -0.07
C GLU A 23 -7.38 -10.06 -0.03
N PRO A 24 -7.24 -11.30 0.49
CA PRO A 24 -5.96 -11.98 0.65
C PRO A 24 -5.46 -12.59 -0.68
N ILE A 25 -5.37 -11.76 -1.72
CA ILE A 25 -4.97 -12.15 -3.08
C ILE A 25 -3.51 -11.81 -3.41
N PHE A 26 -2.83 -11.08 -2.54
CA PHE A 26 -1.46 -10.60 -2.77
C PHE A 26 -0.41 -11.60 -2.29
N LEU A 27 0.70 -11.67 -3.04
CA LEU A 27 1.91 -12.39 -2.66
C LEU A 27 3.03 -11.39 -2.31
N ILE A 28 3.91 -11.77 -1.39
CA ILE A 28 5.02 -10.93 -0.93
C ILE A 28 6.25 -11.20 -1.81
N TYR A 29 6.64 -10.23 -2.63
CA TYR A 29 7.80 -10.33 -3.52
C TYR A 29 9.01 -9.49 -3.09
N GLY A 30 8.79 -8.46 -2.27
CA GLY A 30 9.85 -7.53 -1.84
C GLY A 30 10.64 -8.02 -0.63
N GLY A 31 11.88 -7.54 -0.47
CA GLY A 31 12.69 -7.81 0.74
C GLY A 31 12.21 -7.07 2.00
N LYS A 32 11.32 -6.08 1.85
CA LYS A 32 10.60 -5.45 2.96
C LYS A 32 9.20 -6.07 3.04
N THR A 33 8.96 -6.84 4.09
CA THR A 33 7.71 -7.58 4.31
C THR A 33 6.59 -6.73 4.92
N ALA A 34 6.91 -5.52 5.41
CA ALA A 34 5.94 -4.56 5.93
C ALA A 34 6.31 -3.14 5.48
N PHE A 35 5.31 -2.38 5.05
CA PHE A 35 5.43 -0.99 4.64
C PHE A 35 4.05 -0.30 4.72
N PHE A 36 4.05 1.02 4.78
CA PHE A 36 2.85 1.85 4.83
C PHE A 36 3.13 3.23 4.23
N GLY A 37 2.09 3.95 3.87
CA GLY A 37 2.20 5.29 3.30
C GLY A 37 0.87 5.79 2.73
N GLU A 38 0.83 7.06 2.35
CA GLU A 38 -0.28 7.63 1.59
C GLU A 38 -0.42 6.89 0.25
N ILE A 39 -1.66 6.52 -0.09
CA ILE A 39 -1.97 5.79 -1.31
C ILE A 39 -1.93 6.75 -2.51
N VAL A 40 -1.21 6.35 -3.56
CA VAL A 40 -1.29 6.95 -4.89
C VAL A 40 -1.75 5.88 -5.85
N THR A 41 -2.66 6.20 -6.76
CA THR A 41 -3.23 5.20 -7.67
C THR A 41 -2.83 5.44 -9.11
N VAL A 42 -2.63 4.36 -9.87
CA VAL A 42 -2.51 4.39 -11.33
C VAL A 42 -3.44 3.34 -11.93
N ARG A 43 -4.36 3.76 -12.79
CA ARG A 43 -5.25 2.86 -13.52
C ARG A 43 -4.74 2.62 -14.93
N VAL A 44 -4.35 1.38 -15.23
CA VAL A 44 -3.81 0.95 -16.51
C VAL A 44 -4.35 -0.42 -16.89
N PHE A 45 -4.22 -0.80 -18.16
CA PHE A 45 -4.57 -2.12 -18.68
C PHE A 45 -3.47 -2.59 -19.63
N GLU A 46 -2.81 -3.70 -19.29
CA GLU A 46 -1.74 -4.35 -20.08
C GLU A 46 -0.54 -3.47 -20.48
N ASP A 47 -0.41 -2.27 -19.92
CA ASP A 47 0.71 -1.35 -20.13
C ASP A 47 1.21 -0.77 -18.78
N ASN A 48 2.52 -0.55 -18.65
CA ASN A 48 3.14 -0.06 -17.41
C ASN A 48 3.88 1.28 -17.54
N VAL A 49 3.67 2.04 -18.63
CA VAL A 49 4.33 3.32 -18.85
C VAL A 49 4.00 4.30 -17.72
N LEU A 50 2.72 4.41 -17.34
CA LEU A 50 2.29 5.29 -16.26
C LEU A 50 2.84 4.85 -14.89
N VAL A 51 2.95 3.53 -14.66
CA VAL A 51 3.54 2.99 -13.43
C VAL A 51 5.01 3.40 -13.31
N LYS A 52 5.79 3.24 -14.39
CA LYS A 52 7.20 3.64 -14.43
C LYS A 52 7.38 5.14 -14.24
N GLN A 53 6.56 5.95 -14.90
CA GLN A 53 6.60 7.41 -14.76
C GLN A 53 6.33 7.83 -13.31
N GLN A 54 5.34 7.23 -12.65
CA GLN A 54 5.02 7.55 -11.27
C GLN A 54 6.16 7.17 -10.31
N LEU A 55 6.78 6.00 -10.51
CA LEU A 55 7.91 5.52 -9.71
C LEU A 55 9.21 6.33 -9.93
N ALA A 56 9.35 7.04 -11.05
CA ALA A 56 10.50 7.91 -11.31
C ALA A 56 10.45 9.23 -10.53
N SER A 57 9.27 9.60 -10.00
CA SER A 57 9.11 10.78 -9.14
C SER A 57 9.53 10.48 -7.70
N PRO A 58 9.91 11.49 -6.89
CA PRO A 58 10.17 11.30 -5.46
C PRO A 58 8.99 10.62 -4.74
N GLY A 59 9.23 9.43 -4.21
CA GLY A 59 8.20 8.63 -3.56
C GLY A 59 7.67 9.25 -2.25
N ASN A 60 8.55 9.91 -1.47
CA ASN A 60 8.22 10.54 -0.18
C ASN A 60 7.45 9.63 0.80
N GLY A 61 7.74 8.32 0.77
CA GLY A 61 7.07 7.34 1.64
C GLY A 61 5.66 6.94 1.21
N ARG A 62 5.20 7.33 0.02
CA ARG A 62 3.90 6.94 -0.55
C ARG A 62 3.90 5.48 -1.03
N VAL A 63 2.71 4.90 -1.14
CA VAL A 63 2.47 3.56 -1.68
C VAL A 63 1.69 3.67 -2.98
N LEU A 64 2.26 3.16 -4.07
CA LEU A 64 1.60 3.11 -5.38
C LEU A 64 0.73 1.84 -5.47
N VAL A 65 -0.54 2.01 -5.84
CA VAL A 65 -1.54 0.94 -6.06
C VAL A 65 -2.01 0.97 -7.51
#